data_AF-A0A966QWH0-F1
#
_entry.id   AF-A0A966QWH0-F1
#
_cell.length_a   1.000
_cell.length_b   1.000
_cell.length_c   1.000
_cell.angle_alpha   90.00
_cell.angle_beta   90.00
_cell.angle_gamma   90.00
#
_symmetry.space_group_name_H-M   'P 1'
#
loop_
_entity.id
_entity.type
_entity.pdbx_description
1 polymer ?
#
loop_
_entity_poly.entity_id
_entity_poly.type
_entity_poly.pdbx_seq_one_letter_code
_entity_poly.pdbx_strand_id
1 'polypeptide(L)'
;MKITENKIKRAVTQLSEYFRAVKIPFHRHNRLFSVQGVNGSTMNFEICIDGVLSDAKNTPVDINEITHKDLRIAISTFQNITEIAGYGKLTPVNRGFTNGKKVRVTQSFELSAMRHSELRRTPNPLPSKFEEFGDVISNVVKSYCSRRGREFLVKFGIDYDDLMQYARLWATTYFGLYENPDDSLVDRKKMLYCNLTQRFSEFTNLLYKKSRSCTPSGEVFRISIGLPGHAEKYDAFSQSIDDSFFEELQTETKPVKRTRSSLKQLLNKLLSEMPHDKMVEKLNSIAKDSSNEASKAAKFKLQSHKNNCEQCRSL
;
A
#
# COMPACT_ATOMS: atom_id res chain seq x y z
N MET A 1 26.89 0.24 5.15
CA MET A 1 26.88 1.56 5.83
C MET A 1 25.60 2.37 5.58
N LYS A 2 25.25 2.77 4.35
CA LYS A 2 24.06 3.62 4.06
C LYS A 2 22.70 3.06 4.53
N ILE A 3 22.49 1.74 4.43
CA ILE A 3 21.23 1.09 4.87
C ILE A 3 21.04 1.23 6.39
N THR A 4 22.12 1.07 7.15
CA THR A 4 22.12 1.14 8.60
C THR A 4 21.80 2.55 9.08
N GLU A 5 22.39 3.57 8.44
CA GLU A 5 22.15 4.98 8.76
C GLU A 5 20.67 5.37 8.55
N ASN A 6 20.07 4.94 7.43
CA ASN A 6 18.65 5.20 7.16
C ASN A 6 17.72 4.51 8.16
N LYS A 7 18.05 3.29 8.61
CA LYS A 7 17.29 2.63 9.67
C LYS A 7 17.38 3.41 10.98
N ILE A 8 18.55 3.95 11.32
CA ILE A 8 18.75 4.70 12.55
C ILE A 8 17.91 5.95 12.52
N LYS A 9 17.99 6.73 11.43
CA LYS A 9 17.16 7.93 11.24
C LYS A 9 15.68 7.61 11.41
N ARG A 10 15.21 6.52 10.81
CA ARG A 10 13.82 6.06 10.96
C ARG A 10 13.46 5.69 12.41
N ALA A 11 14.32 4.97 13.11
CA ALA A 11 14.10 4.60 14.51
C ALA A 11 14.01 5.85 15.40
N VAL A 12 14.93 6.79 15.19
CA VAL A 12 14.99 8.09 15.87
C VAL A 12 13.71 8.89 15.64
N THR A 13 13.26 9.04 14.39
CA THR A 13 12.03 9.75 14.05
C THR A 13 10.82 9.07 14.69
N GLN A 14 10.69 7.75 14.53
CA GLN A 14 9.54 7.00 15.06
C GLN A 14 9.45 7.10 16.59
N LEU A 15 10.57 6.97 17.29
CA LEU A 15 10.61 7.07 18.76
C LEU A 15 10.31 8.51 19.24
N SER A 16 10.85 9.52 18.54
CA SER A 16 10.55 10.93 18.85
C SER A 16 9.05 11.23 18.72
N GLU A 17 8.42 10.74 17.66
CA GLU A 17 6.98 10.91 17.44
C GLU A 17 6.15 10.14 18.46
N TYR A 18 6.62 8.97 18.93
CA TYR A 18 5.96 8.23 20.00
C TYR A 18 5.95 9.02 21.31
N PHE A 19 7.10 9.56 21.73
CA PHE A 19 7.16 10.41 22.92
C PHE A 19 6.27 11.66 22.81
N ARG A 20 6.28 12.33 21.65
CA ARG A 20 5.40 13.49 21.40
C ARG A 20 3.92 13.13 21.51
N ALA A 21 3.52 11.99 20.93
CA ALA A 21 2.13 11.54 20.94
C ALA A 21 1.58 11.30 22.35
N VAL A 22 2.43 10.80 23.26
CA VAL A 22 2.06 10.58 24.67
C VAL A 22 2.49 11.72 25.60
N LYS A 23 2.99 12.84 25.05
CA LYS A 23 3.42 14.04 25.77
C LYS A 23 4.50 13.80 26.84
N ILE A 24 5.41 12.85 26.61
CA ILE A 24 6.58 12.65 27.47
C ILE A 24 7.67 13.68 27.08
N PRO A 25 8.22 14.46 28.03
CA PRO A 25 9.34 15.35 27.76
C PRO A 25 10.63 14.57 27.47
N PHE A 26 11.32 14.94 26.39
CA PHE A 26 12.60 14.36 26.03
C PHE A 26 13.50 15.36 25.31
N HIS A 27 14.81 15.16 25.45
CA HIS A 27 15.82 15.77 24.63
C HIS A 27 16.50 14.71 23.77
N ARG A 28 16.77 15.04 22.52
CA ARG A 28 17.40 14.13 21.56
C ARG A 28 18.72 14.73 21.09
N HIS A 29 19.76 13.92 21.08
CA HIS A 29 21.03 14.23 20.44
C HIS A 29 21.50 13.03 19.60
N ASN A 30 21.36 13.13 18.27
CA ASN A 30 21.67 12.05 17.33
C ASN A 30 20.89 10.75 17.64
N ARG A 31 21.55 9.74 18.23
CA ARG A 31 20.95 8.44 18.62
C ARG A 31 20.56 8.36 20.10
N LEU A 32 20.89 9.38 20.88
CA LEU A 32 20.67 9.46 22.31
C LEU A 32 19.35 10.18 22.61
N PHE A 33 18.58 9.62 23.54
CA PHE A 33 17.36 10.18 24.09
C PHE A 33 17.52 10.33 25.60
N SER A 34 17.46 11.57 26.08
CA SER A 34 17.36 11.90 27.50
C SER A 34 15.90 12.14 27.82
N VAL A 35 15.26 11.18 28.49
CA VAL A 35 13.83 11.19 28.82
C VAL A 35 13.67 11.61 30.28
N GLN A 36 12.80 12.58 30.53
CA GLN A 36 12.49 13.02 31.89
C GLN A 36 11.46 12.07 32.51
N GLY A 37 11.87 11.34 33.55
CA GLY A 37 11.00 10.45 34.31
C GLY A 37 10.01 11.21 35.20
N VAL A 38 8.96 10.50 35.66
CA VAL A 38 7.89 11.08 36.48
C VAL A 38 8.39 11.64 37.82
N ASN A 39 9.45 11.05 38.37
CA ASN A 39 10.12 11.50 39.59
C ASN A 39 11.11 12.66 39.37
N GLY A 40 11.19 13.21 38.15
CA GLY A 40 12.15 14.26 37.78
C GLY A 40 13.56 13.76 37.45
N SER A 41 13.83 12.45 37.53
CA SER A 41 15.11 11.87 37.10
C SER A 41 15.24 11.85 35.58
N THR A 42 16.45 11.98 35.06
CA THR A 42 16.72 11.88 33.62
C THR A 42 17.26 10.49 33.30
N MET A 43 16.56 9.76 32.43
CA MET A 43 16.96 8.45 31.93
C MET A 43 17.53 8.59 30.52
N ASN A 44 18.68 7.96 30.25
CA ASN A 44 19.33 8.01 28.94
C ASN A 44 19.15 6.69 28.18
N PHE A 45 18.63 6.78 26.97
CA PHE A 45 18.42 5.66 26.06
C PHE A 45 19.22 5.87 24.76
N GLU A 46 19.92 4.85 24.29
CA GLU A 46 20.72 4.93 23.07
C GLU A 46 20.25 3.90 22.05
N ILE A 47 19.94 4.35 20.83
CA ILE A 47 19.58 3.46 19.73
C ILE A 47 20.84 2.71 19.25
N CYS A 48 20.87 1.41 19.50
CA CYS A 48 21.99 0.53 19.19
C CYS A 48 21.68 -0.41 18.02
N ILE A 49 22.75 -0.90 17.38
CA ILE A 49 22.69 -1.99 16.40
C ILE A 49 23.29 -3.21 17.10
N ASP A 50 22.53 -4.30 17.14
CA ASP A 50 22.96 -5.58 17.72
C ASP A 50 23.42 -5.46 19.20
N GLY A 51 22.81 -4.54 19.96
CA GLY A 51 23.09 -4.33 21.38
C GLY A 51 24.40 -3.59 21.70
N VAL A 52 25.15 -3.16 20.69
CA VAL A 52 26.43 -2.46 20.91
C VAL A 52 26.18 -1.00 21.27
N LEU A 53 26.58 -0.62 22.49
CA LEU A 53 26.47 0.73 23.04
C LEU A 53 27.76 1.53 22.84
N SER A 54 27.63 2.85 22.76
CA SER A 54 28.78 3.77 22.81
C SER A 54 29.21 4.06 24.25
N ASP A 55 28.26 4.07 25.19
CA ASP A 55 28.50 4.28 26.63
C ASP A 55 27.69 3.26 27.45
N ALA A 56 28.35 2.59 28.40
CA ALA A 56 27.75 1.61 29.30
C ALA A 56 26.70 2.22 30.26
N LYS A 57 26.66 3.55 30.41
CA LYS A 57 25.64 4.24 31.21
C LYS A 57 24.28 4.38 30.52
N ASN A 58 24.21 4.15 29.21
CA ASN A 58 22.97 4.28 28.45
C ASN A 58 22.19 2.97 28.43
N THR A 59 20.86 3.06 28.46
CA THR A 59 20.00 1.91 28.25
C THR A 59 19.91 1.61 26.74
N PRO A 60 20.24 0.40 26.27
CA PRO A 60 20.21 0.07 24.85
C PRO A 60 18.77 -0.06 24.36
N VAL A 61 18.51 0.50 23.18
CA VAL A 61 17.26 0.33 22.44
C VAL A 61 17.57 -0.28 21.08
N ASP A 62 17.15 -1.52 20.84
CA ASP A 62 17.40 -2.19 19.56
C ASP A 62 16.61 -1.51 18.44
N ILE A 63 17.37 -1.03 17.46
CA ILE A 63 16.88 -0.45 16.21
C ILE A 63 15.89 -1.36 15.48
N ASN A 64 16.10 -2.68 15.51
CA ASN A 64 15.27 -3.64 14.80
C ASN A 64 13.91 -3.82 15.48
N GLU A 65 13.84 -3.66 16.80
CA GLU A 65 12.59 -3.74 17.54
C GLU A 65 11.72 -2.49 17.31
N ILE A 66 12.29 -1.29 17.44
CA ILE A 66 11.55 -0.04 17.20
C ILE A 66 11.07 0.06 15.75
N THR A 67 11.91 -0.34 14.79
CA THR A 67 11.56 -0.29 13.36
C THR A 67 10.82 -1.53 12.86
N HIS A 68 10.52 -2.48 13.74
CA HIS A 68 9.94 -3.77 13.39
C HIS A 68 8.63 -3.63 12.60
N LYS A 69 8.37 -4.56 11.68
CA LYS A 69 7.16 -4.53 10.83
C LYS A 69 5.88 -4.80 11.63
N ASP A 70 5.97 -5.71 12.59
CA ASP A 70 4.91 -5.96 13.57
C ASP A 70 4.90 -4.83 14.60
N LEU A 71 3.79 -4.08 14.62
CA LEU A 71 3.59 -2.96 15.53
C LEU A 71 3.66 -3.38 17.01
N ARG A 72 3.30 -4.62 17.34
CA ARG A 72 3.32 -5.10 18.73
C ARG A 72 4.73 -5.11 19.30
N ILE A 73 5.73 -5.46 18.50
CA ILE A 73 7.13 -5.46 18.91
C ILE A 73 7.59 -4.03 19.16
N ALA A 74 7.34 -3.12 18.21
CA ALA A 74 7.71 -1.71 18.35
C ALA A 74 7.02 -1.02 19.56
N ILE A 75 5.74 -1.32 19.80
CA ILE A 75 5.00 -0.82 20.98
C ILE A 75 5.55 -1.43 22.26
N SER A 76 5.86 -2.73 22.29
CA SER A 76 6.43 -3.38 23.48
C SER A 76 7.75 -2.74 23.87
N THR A 77 8.65 -2.49 22.93
CA THR A 77 9.93 -1.81 23.20
C THR A 77 9.69 -0.39 23.70
N PHE A 78 8.75 0.34 23.11
CA PHE A 78 8.37 1.66 23.62
C PHE A 78 7.80 1.61 25.04
N GLN A 79 6.93 0.63 25.33
CA GLN A 79 6.34 0.44 26.66
C GLN A 79 7.40 0.13 27.72
N ASN A 80 8.42 -0.66 27.37
CA ASN A 80 9.55 -0.92 28.27
C ASN A 80 10.28 0.39 28.61
N ILE A 81 10.52 1.26 27.61
CA ILE A 81 11.15 2.56 27.82
C ILE A 81 10.29 3.45 28.74
N THR A 82 8.97 3.52 28.51
CA THR A 82 8.07 4.35 29.31
C THR A 82 7.87 3.80 30.72
N GLU A 83 7.91 2.48 30.90
CA GLU A 83 7.84 1.81 32.20
C GLU A 83 9.11 2.09 33.03
N ILE A 84 10.30 1.99 32.43
CA ILE A 84 11.57 2.37 33.07
C ILE A 84 11.55 3.86 33.50
N ALA A 85 10.97 4.73 32.68
CA ALA A 85 10.84 6.16 33.00
C ALA A 85 9.70 6.48 34.01
N GLY A 86 8.95 5.47 34.46
CA GLY A 86 7.89 5.61 35.47
C GLY A 86 6.51 6.02 34.94
N TYR A 87 6.32 6.10 33.62
CA TYR A 87 5.04 6.45 33.00
C TYR A 87 4.09 5.25 32.80
N GLY A 88 4.56 4.03 33.07
CA GLY A 88 3.82 2.79 32.83
C GLY A 88 3.76 2.41 31.34
N LYS A 89 2.74 1.61 30.96
CA LYS A 89 2.63 1.03 29.61
C LYS A 89 1.76 1.87 28.68
N LEU A 90 2.29 3.01 28.26
CA LEU A 90 1.58 3.92 27.36
C LEU A 90 1.52 3.37 25.93
N THR A 91 0.48 3.77 25.18
CA THR A 91 0.29 3.35 23.78
C THR A 91 0.31 4.59 22.88
N PRO A 92 1.38 4.80 22.08
CA PRO A 92 1.54 6.03 21.30
C PRO A 92 0.64 6.09 20.07
N VAL A 93 0.10 4.95 19.64
CA VAL A 93 -0.77 4.84 18.47
C VAL A 93 -1.92 3.89 18.75
N ASN A 94 -3.15 4.38 18.65
CA ASN A 94 -4.35 3.54 18.68
C ASN A 94 -5.15 3.72 17.38
N ARG A 95 -5.05 2.71 16.49
CA ARG A 95 -5.73 2.68 15.18
C ARG A 95 -6.57 1.39 15.04
N GLY A 96 -6.95 0.79 16.17
CA GLY A 96 -7.69 -0.47 16.24
C GLY A 96 -6.87 -1.73 15.90
N PHE A 97 -7.52 -2.89 16.02
CA PHE A 97 -6.91 -4.20 15.77
C PHE A 97 -6.71 -4.47 14.27
N THR A 98 -5.72 -5.32 13.95
CA THR A 98 -5.44 -5.80 12.59
C THR A 98 -4.69 -7.12 12.69
N ASN A 99 -4.96 -8.01 11.72
CA ASN A 99 -4.34 -9.32 11.62
C ASN A 99 -2.87 -9.24 11.14
N GLY A 100 -2.26 -8.04 11.09
CA GLY A 100 -0.88 -7.77 10.68
C GLY A 100 -0.57 -8.01 9.20
N LYS A 101 -1.53 -8.54 8.43
CA LYS A 101 -1.33 -8.90 7.02
C LYS A 101 -1.53 -7.69 6.11
N LYS A 102 -0.59 -7.49 5.20
CA LYS A 102 -0.72 -6.49 4.12
C LYS A 102 -1.94 -6.82 3.26
N VAL A 103 -2.95 -5.96 3.32
CA VAL A 103 -4.12 -5.99 2.44
C VAL A 103 -3.69 -5.80 0.98
N ARG A 104 -4.19 -6.66 0.09
CA ARG A 104 -3.95 -6.56 -1.35
C ARG A 104 -4.95 -5.60 -1.98
N VAL A 105 -4.59 -5.02 -3.12
CA VAL A 105 -5.46 -4.12 -3.90
C VAL A 105 -6.79 -4.78 -4.27
N THR A 106 -6.77 -6.10 -4.53
CA THR A 106 -7.97 -6.88 -4.84
C THR A 106 -8.90 -7.12 -3.65
N GLN A 107 -8.42 -6.88 -2.43
CA GLN A 107 -9.20 -7.02 -1.19
C GLN A 107 -9.75 -5.66 -0.75
N SER A 108 -8.92 -4.62 -0.78
CA SER A 108 -9.35 -3.23 -0.62
C SER A 108 -8.35 -2.30 -1.31
N PHE A 109 -8.87 -1.48 -2.21
CA PHE A 109 -8.11 -0.45 -2.88
C PHE A 109 -7.70 0.64 -1.90
N GLU A 110 -8.64 1.07 -1.06
CA GLU A 110 -8.53 2.18 -0.12
C GLU A 110 -7.43 1.88 0.91
N LEU A 111 -7.46 0.69 1.53
CA LEU A 111 -6.42 0.26 2.49
C LEU A 111 -5.04 0.08 1.84
N SER A 112 -5.01 -0.26 0.55
CA SER A 112 -3.76 -0.36 -0.22
C SER A 112 -3.21 1.02 -0.56
N ALA A 113 -4.07 1.94 -1.00
CA ALA A 113 -3.73 3.32 -1.35
C ALA A 113 -3.27 4.12 -0.14
N MET A 114 -3.96 3.98 1.01
CA MET A 114 -3.56 4.57 2.28
C MET A 114 -2.27 3.98 2.86
N ARG A 115 -1.79 2.84 2.32
CA ARG A 115 -0.68 2.07 2.90
C ARG A 115 -0.90 1.83 4.40
N HIS A 116 -2.08 1.31 4.74
CA HIS A 116 -2.57 1.19 6.13
C HIS A 116 -1.55 0.60 7.11
N SER A 117 -0.68 -0.32 6.68
CA SER A 117 0.37 -0.91 7.53
C SER A 117 1.42 0.10 8.00
N GLU A 118 1.77 1.08 7.18
CA GLU A 118 2.69 2.17 7.55
C GLU A 118 1.95 3.20 8.42
N LEU A 119 0.74 3.61 7.99
CA LEU A 119 -0.09 4.58 8.71
C LEU A 119 -0.44 4.14 10.14
N ARG A 120 -0.66 2.84 10.36
CA ARG A 120 -0.94 2.29 11.70
C ARG A 120 0.24 2.35 12.65
N ARG A 121 1.46 2.55 12.15
CA ARG A 121 2.66 2.69 12.97
C ARG A 121 2.97 4.12 13.34
N THR A 122 2.30 5.08 12.72
CA THR A 122 2.55 6.50 12.90
C THR A 122 1.49 7.14 13.77
N PRO A 123 1.87 7.88 14.83
CA PRO A 123 0.94 8.71 15.56
C PRO A 123 0.33 9.79 14.67
N ASN A 124 -0.73 10.43 15.16
CA ASN A 124 -1.22 11.65 14.52
C ASN A 124 -0.20 12.77 14.75
N PRO A 125 0.27 13.45 13.71
CA PRO A 125 1.13 14.62 13.86
C PRO A 125 0.34 15.78 14.48
N LEU A 126 1.05 16.75 15.04
CA LEU A 126 0.44 17.98 15.53
C LEU A 126 -0.20 18.78 14.39
N PRO A 127 -1.32 19.51 14.61
CA PRO A 127 -1.95 20.33 13.58
C PRO A 127 -0.99 21.33 12.91
N SER A 128 -0.07 21.92 13.68
CA SER A 128 0.93 22.86 13.19
C SER A 128 1.85 22.29 12.11
N LYS A 129 2.06 20.97 12.06
CA LYS A 129 2.81 20.33 10.96
C LYS A 129 2.07 20.47 9.62
N PHE A 130 0.75 20.35 9.63
CA PHE A 130 -0.03 20.52 8.40
C PHE A 130 -0.09 21.98 7.95
N GLU A 131 0.05 22.92 8.88
CA GLU A 131 0.20 24.35 8.55
C GLU A 131 1.59 24.62 7.95
N GLU A 132 2.67 24.14 8.58
CA GLU A 132 4.07 24.30 8.14
C GLU A 132 4.32 23.76 6.71
N PHE A 133 3.70 22.62 6.39
CA PHE A 133 3.88 21.90 5.12
C PHE A 133 2.69 21.99 4.16
N GLY A 134 1.66 22.76 4.49
CA GLY A 134 0.40 22.81 3.74
C GLY A 134 0.57 23.29 2.29
N ASP A 135 1.49 24.23 2.08
CA ASP A 135 1.89 24.74 0.76
C ASP A 135 2.46 23.63 -0.14
N VAL A 136 3.38 22.82 0.39
CA VAL A 136 3.98 21.68 -0.33
C VAL A 136 2.91 20.66 -0.71
N ILE A 137 2.04 20.30 0.25
CA ILE A 137 0.97 19.33 0.01
C ILE A 137 0.05 19.84 -1.11
N SER A 138 -0.45 21.07 -1.00
CA SER A 138 -1.34 21.66 -2.01
C SER A 138 -0.68 21.75 -3.38
N ASN A 139 0.59 22.14 -3.44
CA ASN A 139 1.35 22.26 -4.70
C ASN A 139 1.52 20.91 -5.40
N VAL A 140 1.82 19.84 -4.66
CA VAL A 140 1.93 18.50 -5.25
C VAL A 140 0.58 18.03 -5.78
N VAL A 141 -0.52 18.23 -5.04
CA VAL A 141 -1.86 17.85 -5.49
C VAL A 141 -2.26 18.63 -6.75
N LYS A 142 -2.07 19.95 -6.74
CA LYS A 142 -2.33 20.80 -7.93
C LYS A 142 -1.53 20.31 -9.14
N SER A 143 -0.22 20.06 -8.96
CA SER A 143 0.65 19.55 -10.02
C SER A 143 0.18 18.20 -10.55
N TYR A 144 -0.26 17.30 -9.68
CA TYR A 144 -0.81 16.00 -10.08
C TYR A 144 -2.10 16.14 -10.89
N CYS A 145 -3.05 16.97 -10.42
CA CYS A 145 -4.30 17.26 -11.13
C CYS A 145 -4.04 17.84 -12.52
N SER A 146 -3.17 18.84 -12.63
CA SER A 146 -2.82 19.47 -13.90
C SER A 146 -2.17 18.50 -14.88
N ARG A 147 -1.33 17.57 -14.42
CA ARG A 147 -0.65 16.60 -15.29
C ARG A 147 -1.53 15.45 -15.76
N ARG A 148 -2.45 14.97 -14.92
CA ARG A 148 -3.34 13.85 -15.26
C ARG A 148 -4.57 14.29 -16.04
N GLY A 149 -5.00 15.54 -15.86
CA GLY A 149 -6.22 16.07 -16.45
C GLY A 149 -7.47 15.66 -15.68
N ARG A 150 -8.52 16.47 -15.81
CA ARG A 150 -9.81 16.27 -15.12
C ARG A 150 -10.50 14.96 -15.51
N GLU A 151 -10.45 14.61 -16.79
CA GLU A 151 -11.08 13.40 -17.33
C GLU A 151 -10.59 12.12 -16.66
N PHE A 152 -9.27 12.04 -16.40
CA PHE A 152 -8.69 10.89 -15.71
C PHE A 152 -9.26 10.75 -14.29
N LEU A 153 -9.38 11.85 -13.55
CA LEU A 153 -9.87 11.83 -12.17
C LEU A 153 -11.38 11.51 -12.11
N VAL A 154 -12.17 12.12 -13.00
CA VAL A 154 -13.61 11.86 -13.14
C VAL A 154 -13.88 10.38 -13.43
N LYS A 155 -13.07 9.75 -14.29
CA LYS A 155 -13.19 8.31 -14.58
C LYS A 155 -13.12 7.41 -13.34
N PHE A 156 -12.39 7.85 -12.31
CA PHE A 156 -12.23 7.10 -11.06
C PHE A 156 -13.12 7.61 -9.93
N GLY A 157 -13.96 8.62 -10.18
CA GLY A 157 -14.79 9.26 -9.16
C GLY A 157 -13.95 9.90 -8.06
N ILE A 158 -12.83 10.52 -8.43
CA ILE A 158 -11.90 11.17 -7.49
C ILE A 158 -11.91 12.66 -7.78
N ASP A 159 -12.08 13.47 -6.74
CA ASP A 159 -11.97 14.92 -6.83
C ASP A 159 -10.68 15.48 -6.19
N TYR A 160 -10.57 16.80 -6.12
CA TYR A 160 -9.41 17.47 -5.52
C TYR A 160 -9.30 17.21 -4.02
N ASP A 161 -10.44 17.17 -3.32
CA ASP A 161 -10.50 17.02 -1.87
C ASP A 161 -10.13 15.59 -1.46
N ASP A 162 -10.52 14.59 -2.24
CA ASP A 162 -10.05 13.22 -2.12
C ASP A 162 -8.52 13.13 -2.21
N LEU A 163 -7.93 13.76 -3.23
CA LEU A 163 -6.48 13.76 -3.41
C LEU A 163 -5.76 14.49 -2.27
N MET A 164 -6.35 15.58 -1.75
CA MET A 164 -5.85 16.27 -0.57
C MET A 164 -5.90 15.37 0.67
N GLN A 165 -6.96 14.59 0.87
CA GLN A 165 -7.07 13.63 1.97
C GLN A 165 -5.99 12.55 1.85
N TYR A 166 -5.81 11.94 0.67
CA TYR A 166 -4.73 10.98 0.43
C TYR A 166 -3.34 11.58 0.69
N ALA A 167 -3.09 12.80 0.23
CA ALA A 167 -1.82 13.48 0.44
C ALA A 167 -1.57 13.75 1.94
N ARG A 168 -2.58 14.14 2.72
CA ARG A 168 -2.48 14.33 4.18
C ARG A 168 -2.22 13.01 4.92
N LEU A 169 -2.83 11.91 4.49
CA LEU A 169 -2.57 10.57 5.04
C LEU A 169 -1.13 10.11 4.77
N TRP A 170 -0.62 10.34 3.56
CA TRP A 170 0.78 10.03 3.24
C TRP A 170 1.76 10.97 3.95
N ALA A 171 1.41 12.25 4.11
CA ALA A 171 2.20 13.19 4.90
C ALA A 171 2.30 12.77 6.37
N THR A 172 1.21 12.27 6.96
CA THR A 172 1.22 11.66 8.31
C THR A 172 2.26 10.54 8.42
N THR A 173 2.32 9.69 7.39
CA THR A 173 3.31 8.60 7.33
C THR A 173 4.73 9.14 7.18
N TYR A 174 4.91 10.22 6.40
CA TYR A 174 6.19 10.90 6.26
C TYR A 174 6.68 11.49 7.57
N PHE A 175 5.88 12.28 8.27
CA PHE A 175 6.25 12.85 9.57
C PHE A 175 6.60 11.77 10.59
N GLY A 176 5.84 10.67 10.61
CA GLY A 176 6.05 9.57 11.56
C GLY A 176 7.25 8.67 11.30
N LEU A 177 7.75 8.56 10.06
CA LEU A 177 8.75 7.53 9.69
C LEU A 177 9.93 8.03 8.86
N TYR A 178 9.78 9.14 8.14
CA TYR A 178 10.71 9.53 7.09
C TYR A 178 11.23 10.97 7.23
N GLU A 179 10.56 11.81 8.01
CA GLU A 179 11.04 13.15 8.30
C GLU A 179 12.32 13.07 9.15
N ASN A 180 13.39 13.68 8.66
CA ASN A 180 14.59 13.89 9.47
C ASN A 180 14.51 15.29 10.10
N PRO A 181 14.32 15.40 11.42
CA PRO A 181 14.23 16.69 12.09
C PRO A 181 15.55 17.48 12.08
N ASP A 182 16.69 16.84 11.79
CA ASP A 182 17.99 17.51 11.70
C ASP A 182 18.21 18.23 10.36
N ASP A 183 17.38 17.95 9.36
CA ASP A 183 17.45 18.61 8.06
C ASP A 183 16.87 20.02 8.11
N SER A 184 17.38 20.91 7.26
CA SER A 184 16.81 22.25 7.11
C SER A 184 15.33 22.19 6.72
N LEU A 185 14.54 23.21 7.08
CA LEU A 185 13.12 23.27 6.69
C LEU A 185 12.94 23.14 5.17
N VAL A 186 13.82 23.75 4.39
CA VAL A 186 13.81 23.69 2.92
C VAL A 186 14.01 22.25 2.45
N ASP A 187 14.98 21.54 3.02
CA ASP A 187 15.25 20.13 2.68
C ASP A 187 14.10 19.22 3.10
N ARG A 188 13.53 19.41 4.29
CA ARG A 188 12.33 18.67 4.74
C ARG A 188 11.16 18.87 3.78
N LYS A 189 10.89 20.12 3.36
CA LYS A 189 9.83 20.43 2.37
C LYS A 189 10.11 19.76 1.02
N LYS A 190 11.35 19.79 0.54
CA LYS A 190 11.77 19.12 -0.70
C LYS A 190 11.60 17.60 -0.61
N MET A 191 11.97 16.99 0.52
CA MET A 191 11.82 15.56 0.74
C MET A 191 10.35 15.13 0.82
N LEU A 192 9.48 15.93 1.45
CA LEU A 192 8.04 15.70 1.42
C LEU A 192 7.49 15.79 0.00
N TYR A 193 7.89 16.81 -0.78
CA TYR A 193 7.47 16.95 -2.18
C TYR A 193 7.82 15.70 -3.01
N CYS A 194 9.06 15.20 -2.89
CA CYS A 194 9.50 13.98 -3.56
C CYS A 194 8.70 12.76 -3.10
N ASN A 195 8.48 12.62 -1.79
CA ASN A 195 7.70 11.52 -1.21
C ASN A 195 6.28 11.50 -1.77
N LEU A 196 5.56 12.62 -1.73
CA LEU A 196 4.19 12.72 -2.22
C LEU A 196 4.11 12.50 -3.73
N THR A 197 5.05 13.03 -4.50
CA THR A 197 5.12 12.79 -5.96
C THR A 197 5.26 11.29 -6.26
N GLN A 198 6.13 10.59 -5.52
CA GLN A 198 6.25 9.14 -5.64
C GLN A 198 4.92 8.44 -5.28
N ARG A 199 4.27 8.85 -4.18
CA ARG A 199 3.00 8.25 -3.74
C ARG A 199 1.89 8.44 -4.77
N PHE A 200 1.78 9.60 -5.40
CA PHE A 200 0.83 9.84 -6.49
C PHE A 200 1.11 9.00 -7.75
N SER A 201 2.38 8.77 -8.07
CA SER A 201 2.75 7.84 -9.16
C SER A 201 2.27 6.43 -8.85
N GLU A 202 2.53 5.94 -7.63
CA GLU A 202 2.04 4.64 -7.16
C GLU A 202 0.51 4.57 -7.13
N PHE A 203 -0.16 5.62 -6.68
CA PHE A 203 -1.62 5.72 -6.63
C PHE A 203 -2.24 5.61 -8.03
N THR A 204 -1.65 6.26 -9.02
CA THR A 204 -2.07 6.10 -10.43
C THR A 204 -2.01 4.63 -10.86
N ASN A 205 -0.94 3.92 -10.49
CA ASN A 205 -0.80 2.50 -10.80
C ASN A 205 -1.84 1.64 -10.06
N LEU A 206 -2.23 2.04 -8.84
CA LEU A 206 -3.31 1.38 -8.11
C LEU A 206 -4.67 1.60 -8.79
N LEU A 207 -4.95 2.81 -9.29
CA LEU A 207 -6.17 3.13 -10.03
C LEU A 207 -6.29 2.28 -11.30
N TYR A 208 -5.21 2.19 -12.09
CA TYR A 208 -5.20 1.31 -13.26
C TYR A 208 -5.39 -0.18 -12.90
N LYS A 209 -4.88 -0.62 -11.75
CA LYS A 209 -5.12 -1.98 -11.25
C LYS A 209 -6.56 -2.18 -10.81
N LYS A 210 -7.17 -1.17 -10.16
CA LYS A 210 -8.59 -1.16 -9.78
C LYS A 210 -9.46 -1.29 -11.03
N SER A 211 -9.25 -0.46 -12.05
CA SER A 211 -10.04 -0.53 -13.30
C SER A 211 -9.90 -1.87 -14.03
N ARG A 212 -8.76 -2.55 -13.93
CA ARG A 212 -8.56 -3.89 -14.54
C ARG A 212 -9.15 -5.03 -13.71
N SER A 213 -9.37 -4.80 -12.42
CA SER A 213 -9.87 -5.81 -11.48
C SER A 213 -11.37 -5.68 -11.21
N CYS A 214 -11.98 -4.55 -11.58
CA CYS A 214 -13.42 -4.41 -11.62
C CYS A 214 -13.96 -5.23 -12.80
N THR A 215 -14.62 -6.35 -12.50
CA THR A 215 -15.61 -6.90 -13.43
C THR A 215 -16.65 -5.80 -13.67
N PRO A 216 -16.93 -5.42 -14.93
CA PRO A 216 -17.98 -4.45 -15.19
C PRO A 216 -19.27 -4.96 -14.53
N SER A 217 -19.97 -4.10 -13.79
CA SER A 217 -21.29 -4.46 -13.28
C SER A 217 -22.18 -4.83 -14.47
N GLY A 218 -23.24 -5.63 -14.23
CA GLY A 218 -24.20 -5.98 -15.29
C GLY A 218 -24.74 -4.74 -16.02
N GLU A 219 -24.82 -3.61 -15.32
CA GLU A 219 -25.19 -2.30 -15.86
C GLU A 219 -24.12 -1.71 -16.77
N VAL A 220 -22.84 -1.68 -16.36
CA VAL A 220 -21.73 -1.24 -17.21
C VAL A 220 -21.59 -2.14 -18.44
N PHE A 221 -21.84 -3.44 -18.28
CA PHE A 221 -21.89 -4.38 -19.39
C PHE A 221 -23.05 -4.06 -20.34
N ARG A 222 -24.27 -3.86 -19.84
CA ARG A 222 -25.46 -3.49 -20.62
C ARG A 222 -25.28 -2.18 -21.39
N ILE A 223 -24.72 -1.16 -20.74
CA ILE A 223 -24.38 0.13 -21.38
C ILE A 223 -23.34 -0.09 -22.48
N SER A 224 -22.31 -0.90 -22.23
CA SER A 224 -21.23 -1.16 -23.22
C SER A 224 -21.65 -1.96 -24.45
N ILE A 225 -22.75 -2.71 -24.38
CA ILE A 225 -23.33 -3.45 -25.52
C ILE A 225 -24.54 -2.74 -26.16
N GLY A 226 -24.84 -1.51 -25.75
CA GLY A 226 -25.92 -0.71 -26.32
C GLY A 226 -27.32 -1.23 -26.00
N LEU A 227 -27.49 -2.01 -24.93
CA LEU A 227 -28.82 -2.40 -24.46
C LEU A 227 -29.43 -1.24 -23.67
N PRO A 228 -30.62 -0.73 -24.06
CA PRO A 228 -31.27 0.34 -23.33
C PRO A 228 -31.60 -0.11 -21.91
N GLY A 229 -31.00 0.56 -20.92
CA GLY A 229 -31.30 0.35 -19.52
C GLY A 229 -32.62 1.04 -19.16
N HIS A 230 -33.68 0.27 -18.96
CA HIS A 230 -34.83 0.77 -18.21
C HIS A 230 -34.41 0.94 -16.75
N ALA A 231 -34.06 2.17 -16.38
CA ALA A 231 -33.72 2.61 -15.03
C ALA A 231 -34.97 2.88 -14.17
N GLU A 232 -36.00 2.05 -14.30
CA GLU A 232 -37.21 2.17 -13.49
C GLU A 232 -37.44 0.82 -12.79
N LYS A 233 -37.54 0.87 -11.46
CA LYS A 233 -37.88 -0.22 -10.51
C LYS A 233 -36.76 -0.81 -9.64
N TYR A 234 -35.80 -0.02 -9.15
CA TYR A 234 -34.96 -0.47 -8.02
C TYR A 234 -34.77 0.56 -6.89
N ASP A 235 -35.69 1.52 -6.73
CA ASP A 235 -35.75 2.36 -5.51
C ASP A 235 -36.28 1.61 -4.28
N ALA A 236 -36.80 0.38 -4.45
CA ALA A 236 -37.36 -0.42 -3.35
C ALA A 236 -36.33 -1.26 -2.57
N PHE A 237 -35.05 -1.29 -2.97
CA PHE A 237 -34.01 -2.09 -2.30
C PHE A 237 -33.01 -1.26 -1.48
N SER A 238 -33.08 0.07 -1.51
CA SER A 238 -32.17 0.96 -0.77
C SER A 238 -32.67 1.32 0.63
N GLN A 239 -33.81 0.78 1.07
CA GLN A 239 -34.35 0.96 2.42
C GLN A 239 -34.53 -0.38 3.13
N SER A 240 -33.41 -1.06 3.43
CA SER A 240 -33.21 -2.03 4.52
C SER A 240 -32.01 -2.91 4.21
N ILE A 241 -30.80 -2.33 4.22
CA ILE A 241 -29.60 -3.15 4.41
C ILE A 241 -29.21 -2.94 5.87
N ASP A 242 -29.77 -3.82 6.70
CA ASP A 242 -29.33 -4.04 8.07
C ASP A 242 -27.87 -4.53 8.02
N ASP A 243 -27.05 -4.10 8.98
CA ASP A 243 -25.60 -4.39 9.05
C ASP A 243 -25.27 -5.91 9.10
N SER A 244 -26.28 -6.77 9.24
CA SER A 244 -26.19 -8.23 9.23
C SER A 244 -25.92 -8.84 7.84
N PHE A 245 -26.22 -8.16 6.73
CA PHE A 245 -26.00 -8.71 5.38
C PHE A 245 -24.51 -8.84 4.99
N PHE A 246 -23.64 -8.02 5.59
CA PHE A 246 -22.19 -8.07 5.34
C PHE A 246 -21.47 -9.22 6.07
N GLU A 247 -22.10 -9.81 7.09
CA GLU A 247 -21.53 -10.95 7.82
C GLU A 247 -21.80 -12.29 7.08
N GLU A 248 -22.91 -12.39 6.35
CA GLU A 248 -23.31 -13.61 5.63
C GLU A 248 -22.61 -13.78 4.26
N LEU A 249 -22.08 -12.70 3.68
CA LEU A 249 -21.27 -12.75 2.45
C LEU A 249 -19.82 -13.22 2.66
N GLN A 250 -19.40 -13.51 3.91
CA GLN A 250 -18.06 -14.04 4.20
C GLN A 250 -17.95 -15.58 4.12
N THR A 251 -19.06 -16.32 4.04
CA THR A 251 -19.03 -17.78 4.14
C THR A 251 -19.12 -18.55 2.84
N GLU A 252 -19.75 -18.07 1.75
CA GLU A 252 -19.83 -18.88 0.52
C GLU A 252 -19.76 -18.05 -0.75
N THR A 253 -18.54 -17.84 -1.24
CA THR A 253 -18.16 -17.99 -2.65
C THR A 253 -16.67 -17.68 -2.76
N LYS A 254 -15.83 -18.70 -2.58
CA LYS A 254 -14.40 -18.57 -2.89
C LYS A 254 -14.28 -18.23 -4.39
N PRO A 255 -13.76 -17.06 -4.80
CA PRO A 255 -13.40 -16.88 -6.19
C PRO A 255 -12.27 -17.86 -6.48
N VAL A 256 -12.54 -18.86 -7.31
CA VAL A 256 -11.53 -19.81 -7.77
C VAL A 256 -10.48 -19.00 -8.53
N LYS A 257 -9.40 -18.65 -7.84
CA LYS A 257 -8.20 -18.07 -8.43
C LYS A 257 -7.60 -19.11 -9.36
N ARG A 258 -8.07 -19.18 -10.61
CA ARG A 258 -7.34 -19.88 -11.65
C ARG A 258 -6.05 -19.10 -11.89
N THR A 259 -4.96 -19.57 -11.28
CA THR A 259 -3.61 -19.05 -11.51
C THR A 259 -3.29 -19.11 -13.01
N ARG A 260 -2.39 -18.24 -13.49
CA ARG A 260 -1.92 -18.31 -14.89
C ARG A 260 -1.43 -19.72 -15.28
N SER A 261 -0.92 -20.50 -14.33
CA SER A 261 -0.57 -21.91 -14.52
C SER A 261 -1.80 -22.80 -14.74
N SER A 262 -2.88 -22.65 -13.98
CA SER A 262 -4.10 -23.45 -14.15
C SER A 262 -4.86 -23.09 -15.42
N LEU A 263 -4.84 -21.83 -15.87
CA LEU A 263 -5.37 -21.43 -17.17
C LEU A 263 -4.53 -21.99 -18.32
N LYS A 264 -3.20 -22.00 -18.19
CA LYS A 264 -2.31 -22.63 -19.17
C LYS A 264 -2.52 -24.14 -19.26
N GLN A 265 -2.73 -24.81 -18.11
CA GLN A 265 -3.07 -26.23 -18.05
C GLN A 265 -4.44 -26.51 -18.67
N LEU A 266 -5.46 -25.71 -18.36
CA LEU A 266 -6.80 -25.84 -18.95
C LEU A 266 -6.75 -25.64 -20.48
N LEU A 267 -6.02 -24.63 -20.95
CA LEU A 267 -5.85 -24.37 -22.37
C LEU A 267 -5.12 -25.52 -23.07
N ASN A 268 -4.06 -26.06 -22.46
CA ASN A 268 -3.35 -27.21 -23.01
C ASN A 268 -4.24 -28.45 -23.07
N LYS A 269 -5.05 -28.69 -22.04
CA LYS A 269 -6.02 -29.79 -21.99
C LYS A 269 -7.07 -29.66 -23.11
N LEU A 270 -7.67 -28.48 -23.26
CA LEU A 270 -8.64 -28.22 -24.33
C LEU A 270 -8.03 -28.36 -25.72
N LEU A 271 -6.76 -27.97 -25.91
CA LEU A 271 -6.08 -28.16 -27.19
C LEU A 271 -5.76 -29.63 -27.48
N SER A 272 -5.44 -30.43 -26.47
CA SER A 272 -5.20 -31.88 -26.64
C SER A 272 -6.48 -32.69 -26.86
N GLU A 273 -7.63 -32.18 -26.42
CA GLU A 273 -8.94 -32.81 -26.63
C GLU A 273 -9.51 -32.52 -28.02
N MET A 274 -8.97 -31.55 -28.76
CA MET A 274 -9.41 -31.28 -30.13
C MET A 274 -8.71 -32.19 -31.15
N PRO A 275 -9.41 -32.63 -32.21
CA PRO A 275 -8.79 -33.31 -33.34
C PRO A 275 -7.65 -32.49 -33.92
N HIS A 276 -6.56 -33.18 -34.27
CA HIS A 276 -5.29 -32.58 -34.71
C HIS A 276 -5.47 -31.44 -35.72
N ASP A 277 -6.21 -31.69 -36.81
CA ASP A 277 -6.35 -30.73 -37.90
C ASP A 277 -7.14 -29.48 -37.49
N LYS A 278 -8.18 -29.66 -36.66
CA LYS A 278 -8.96 -28.53 -36.11
C LYS A 278 -8.15 -27.68 -35.14
N MET A 279 -7.20 -28.29 -34.42
CA MET A 279 -6.29 -27.59 -33.53
C MET A 279 -5.29 -26.73 -34.32
N VAL A 280 -4.68 -27.31 -35.36
CA VAL A 280 -3.76 -26.60 -36.25
C VAL A 280 -4.47 -25.46 -36.99
N GLU A 281 -5.67 -25.70 -37.51
CA GLU A 281 -6.48 -24.69 -38.21
C GLU A 281 -6.80 -23.49 -37.31
N LYS A 282 -7.30 -23.73 -36.08
CA LYS A 282 -7.61 -22.65 -35.12
C LYS A 282 -6.37 -21.88 -34.68
N LEU A 283 -5.24 -22.55 -34.47
CA LEU A 283 -4.00 -21.84 -34.13
C LEU A 283 -3.49 -21.01 -35.33
N ASN A 284 -3.64 -21.52 -36.56
CA ASN A 284 -3.27 -20.79 -37.77
C ASN A 284 -4.16 -19.57 -38.01
N SER A 285 -5.47 -19.66 -37.75
CA SER A 285 -6.37 -18.51 -37.88
C SER A 285 -6.00 -17.39 -36.89
N ILE A 286 -5.72 -17.74 -35.63
CA ILE A 286 -5.30 -16.79 -34.59
C ILE A 286 -3.89 -16.22 -34.87
N ALA A 287 -3.00 -17.03 -35.47
CA ALA A 287 -1.66 -16.59 -35.84
C ALA A 287 -1.63 -15.60 -37.02
N LYS A 288 -2.66 -15.57 -37.87
CA LYS A 288 -2.78 -14.64 -39.00
C LYS A 288 -3.12 -13.21 -38.56
N ASP A 289 -3.72 -13.03 -37.38
CA ASP A 289 -4.02 -11.68 -36.86
C ASP A 289 -2.73 -10.96 -36.43
N SER A 290 -2.38 -9.89 -37.14
CA SER A 290 -1.11 -9.19 -37.05
C SER A 290 -1.11 -8.04 -36.03
N SER A 291 -1.33 -8.32 -34.73
CA SER A 291 -0.97 -7.35 -33.66
C SER A 291 -1.09 -7.88 -32.21
N ASN A 292 -1.82 -8.96 -31.95
CA ASN A 292 -2.17 -9.33 -30.57
C ASN A 292 -1.15 -10.30 -29.90
N GLU A 293 -0.99 -10.22 -28.57
CA GLU A 293 -0.24 -11.20 -27.75
C GLU A 293 -0.71 -12.64 -28.00
N ALA A 294 -2.00 -12.82 -28.29
CA ALA A 294 -2.58 -14.11 -28.67
C ALA A 294 -1.96 -14.69 -29.96
N SER A 295 -1.67 -13.84 -30.95
CA SER A 295 -1.04 -14.26 -32.22
C SER A 295 0.40 -14.72 -32.01
N LYS A 296 1.19 -14.01 -31.17
CA LYS A 296 2.54 -14.42 -30.80
C LYS A 296 2.55 -15.77 -30.07
N ALA A 297 1.61 -15.96 -29.14
CA ALA A 297 1.47 -17.22 -28.41
C ALA A 297 1.02 -18.39 -29.32
N ALA A 298 0.11 -18.13 -30.27
CA ALA A 298 -0.33 -19.11 -31.26
C ALA A 298 0.82 -19.53 -32.19
N LYS A 299 1.60 -18.58 -32.71
CA LYS A 299 2.81 -18.85 -33.52
C LYS A 299 3.83 -19.69 -32.77
N PHE A 300 4.12 -19.34 -31.52
CA PHE A 300 5.05 -20.10 -30.69
C PHE A 300 4.58 -21.54 -30.46
N LYS A 301 3.28 -21.73 -30.18
CA LYS A 301 2.70 -23.07 -30.00
C LYS A 301 2.70 -23.89 -31.28
N LEU A 302 2.37 -23.29 -32.43
CA LEU A 302 2.46 -23.95 -33.74
C LEU A 302 3.89 -24.38 -34.05
N GLN A 303 4.87 -23.53 -33.80
CA GLN A 303 6.27 -23.86 -34.01
C GLN A 303 6.70 -25.03 -33.11
N SER A 304 6.34 -25.00 -31.82
CA SER A 304 6.61 -26.10 -30.90
C SER A 304 5.90 -27.40 -31.28
N HIS A 305 4.68 -27.32 -31.82
CA HIS A 305 3.92 -28.47 -32.29
C HIS A 305 4.52 -29.07 -33.55
N LYS A 306 4.86 -28.25 -34.56
CA LYS A 306 5.58 -28.68 -35.77
C LYS A 306 6.89 -29.39 -35.43
N ASN A 307 7.61 -28.89 -34.44
CA ASN A 307 8.84 -29.52 -33.99
C ASN A 307 8.62 -30.88 -33.33
N ASN A 308 7.42 -31.25 -32.88
CA ASN A 308 7.19 -32.48 -32.10
C ASN A 308 6.17 -33.44 -32.73
N CYS A 309 5.42 -33.01 -33.75
CA CYS A 309 4.37 -33.80 -34.40
C CYS A 309 4.84 -34.33 -35.75
N GLU A 310 4.88 -35.64 -35.91
CA GLU A 310 5.31 -36.31 -37.15
C GLU A 310 4.42 -35.95 -38.35
N GLN A 311 3.11 -35.83 -38.15
CA GLN A 311 2.13 -35.46 -39.19
C GLN A 311 2.34 -34.03 -39.72
N CYS A 312 2.82 -33.10 -38.88
CA CYS A 312 3.12 -31.73 -39.27
C CYS A 312 4.56 -31.51 -39.73
N ARG A 313 5.46 -32.49 -39.55
CA ARG A 313 6.83 -32.44 -40.08
C ARG A 313 6.89 -32.87 -41.56
N SER A 314 5.94 -33.67 -41.99
CA SER A 314 5.83 -34.18 -43.36
C SER A 314 5.07 -33.27 -44.35
N LEU A 315 4.60 -32.11 -43.88
CA LEU A 315 3.89 -31.07 -44.64
C LEU A 315 4.72 -29.78 -44.67
#